data_AF-A0A967I7G7-F1
#
_entry.id   AF-A0A967I7G7-F1
#
_cell.length_a   1.000
_cell.length_b   1.000
_cell.length_c   1.000
_cell.angle_alpha   90.00
_cell.angle_beta   90.00
_cell.angle_gamma   90.00
#
_symmetry.space_group_name_H-M   'P 1'
#
loop_
_entity.id
_entity.type
_entity.pdbx_description
1 polymer ?
#
loop_
_entity_poly.entity_id
_entity_poly.type
_entity_poly.pdbx_seq_one_letter_code
_entity_poly.pdbx_strand_id
1 'polypeptide(L)'
;NTRATDGMVVTTQSERLSKIRRQIVELLLVNHPLDCPVCDAGGECDLQDICYSQDVVRQPFEADDVNAETIDHWPLIQQVPNRCIMCEKCVKTC
;
A
#
# COMPACT_ATOMS: atom_id res chain seq x y z
N ASN A 1 -11.98 -11.83 -6.33
CA ASN A 1 -13.31 -11.23 -6.05
C ASN A 1 -14.30 -12.30 -5.65
N THR A 2 -14.75 -12.29 -4.40
CA THR A 2 -15.81 -13.19 -3.91
C THR A 2 -17.16 -12.64 -4.35
N ARG A 3 -17.98 -13.44 -5.06
CA ARG A 3 -19.31 -13.03 -5.50
C ARG A 3 -20.28 -13.05 -4.32
N ALA A 4 -21.15 -12.05 -4.21
CA ALA A 4 -22.22 -12.05 -3.23
C ALA A 4 -23.22 -13.18 -3.54
N THR A 5 -23.71 -13.84 -2.50
CA THR A 5 -24.72 -14.91 -2.59
C THR A 5 -25.90 -14.56 -1.71
N ASP A 6 -27.07 -15.10 -2.05
CA ASP A 6 -28.27 -14.91 -1.24
C ASP A 6 -28.07 -15.44 0.19
N GLY A 7 -28.60 -14.72 1.19
CA GLY A 7 -28.40 -15.00 2.61
C GLY A 7 -26.98 -14.75 3.17
N MET A 8 -26.04 -14.17 2.40
CA MET A 8 -24.69 -13.87 2.89
C MET A 8 -24.69 -12.78 3.96
N VAL A 9 -24.16 -13.08 5.15
CA VAL A 9 -23.93 -12.11 6.24
C VAL A 9 -22.47 -11.67 6.23
N VAL A 10 -22.23 -10.37 6.03
CA VAL A 10 -20.89 -9.79 5.96
C VAL A 10 -20.61 -8.97 7.22
N THR A 11 -19.64 -9.40 8.01
CA THR A 11 -19.11 -8.62 9.14
C THR A 11 -17.89 -7.84 8.67
N THR A 12 -18.00 -6.51 8.61
CA THR A 12 -16.90 -5.64 8.16
C THR A 12 -16.05 -5.09 9.31
N GLN A 13 -16.60 -5.12 10.53
CA GLN A 13 -16.01 -4.60 11.75
C GLN A 13 -15.89 -5.72 12.78
N SER A 14 -14.67 -6.20 13.00
CA SER A 14 -14.36 -7.12 14.09
C SER A 14 -12.91 -6.92 14.53
N GLU A 15 -12.59 -7.29 15.76
CA GLU A 15 -11.22 -7.19 16.28
C GLU A 15 -10.25 -8.04 15.44
N ARG A 16 -10.69 -9.24 15.03
CA ARG A 16 -9.92 -10.12 14.14
C ARG A 16 -9.60 -9.45 12.81
N LEU A 17 -10.60 -8.83 12.16
CA LEU A 17 -10.39 -8.15 10.88
C LEU A 17 -9.46 -6.94 11.03
N SER A 18 -9.57 -6.20 12.12
CA SER A 18 -8.73 -5.04 12.40
C SER A 18 -7.26 -5.47 12.55
N LYS A 19 -6.99 -6.56 13.29
CA LYS A 19 -5.65 -7.15 13.40
C LYS A 19 -5.08 -7.56 12.04
N ILE A 20 -5.88 -8.23 11.22
CA ILE A 20 -5.46 -8.67 9.87
C ILE A 20 -5.16 -7.47 8.97
N ARG A 21 -6.02 -6.45 8.93
CA ARG A 21 -5.80 -5.24 8.14
C ARG A 21 -4.51 -4.55 8.55
N ARG A 22 -4.28 -4.38 9.85
CA ARG A 22 -3.04 -3.80 10.38
C ARG A 22 -1.80 -4.58 9.92
N GLN A 23 -1.82 -5.91 10.06
CA GLN A 23 -0.71 -6.78 9.63
C GLN A 23 -0.43 -6.68 8.12
N ILE A 24 -1.47 -6.59 7.28
CA ILE A 24 -1.28 -6.41 5.84
C ILE A 24 -0.57 -5.09 5.55
N VAL A 25 -0.99 -4.00 6.18
CA VAL A 25 -0.37 -2.68 6.00
C VAL A 25 1.07 -2.68 6.51
N GLU A 26 1.33 -3.28 7.68
CA GLU A 26 2.69 -3.50 8.18
C GLU A 26 3.53 -4.26 7.12
N LEU A 27 3.03 -5.33 6.51
CA LEU A 27 3.77 -6.06 5.47
C LEU A 27 4.04 -5.24 4.20
N LEU A 28 3.09 -4.41 3.77
CA LEU A 28 3.29 -3.52 2.62
C LEU A 28 4.39 -2.49 2.87
N LEU A 29 4.54 -2.03 4.11
CA LEU A 29 5.53 -1.02 4.49
C LEU A 29 6.95 -1.58 4.68
N VAL A 30 7.14 -2.90 4.75
CA VAL A 30 8.46 -3.50 5.04
C VAL A 30 9.52 -3.10 4.00
N ASN A 31 9.13 -3.05 2.73
CA ASN A 31 10.01 -2.68 1.62
C ASN A 31 9.71 -1.27 1.08
N HIS A 32 8.78 -0.52 1.70
CA HIS A 32 8.39 0.80 1.23
C HIS A 32 9.29 1.87 1.86
N PRO A 33 9.93 2.76 1.08
CA PRO A 33 10.86 3.73 1.60
C PRO A 33 10.15 4.80 2.43
N LEU A 34 10.88 5.39 3.39
CA LEU A 34 10.41 6.54 4.20
C LEU A 34 10.55 7.87 3.43
N ASP A 35 10.06 7.87 2.19
CA ASP A 35 10.21 8.93 1.21
C ASP A 35 9.08 9.97 1.24
N CYS A 36 8.12 9.86 2.17
CA CYS A 36 6.93 10.72 2.20
C CYS A 36 7.23 12.24 2.05
N PRO A 37 8.29 12.82 2.65
CA PRO A 37 8.59 14.25 2.49
C PRO A 37 9.02 14.68 1.07
N VAL A 38 9.51 13.73 0.27
CA VAL A 38 10.01 13.95 -1.11
C VAL A 38 9.14 13.23 -2.15
N CYS A 39 8.04 12.64 -1.72
CA CYS A 39 7.08 11.96 -2.57
C CYS A 39 6.04 12.96 -3.05
N ASP A 40 5.82 13.05 -4.36
CA ASP A 40 4.83 13.96 -4.94
C ASP A 40 3.40 13.65 -4.49
N ALA A 41 3.10 12.38 -4.21
CA ALA A 41 1.82 11.95 -3.67
C ALA A 41 1.71 12.14 -2.14
N GLY A 42 2.74 12.69 -1.48
CA GLY A 42 2.73 12.95 -0.04
C GLY A 42 1.58 13.88 0.34
N GLY A 43 0.72 13.46 1.28
CA GLY A 43 -0.46 14.21 1.69
C GLY A 43 -1.75 13.86 0.92
N GLU A 44 -1.66 13.21 -0.23
CA GLU A 44 -2.80 12.67 -0.99
C GLU A 44 -2.69 11.14 -1.20
N CYS A 45 -1.75 10.49 -0.50
CA CYS A 45 -1.42 9.09 -0.68
C CYS A 45 -2.42 8.17 0.06
N ASP A 46 -3.16 7.34 -0.69
CA ASP A 46 -4.04 6.29 -0.16
C ASP A 46 -3.35 5.41 0.91
N LEU A 47 -2.07 5.05 0.70
CA LEU A 47 -1.33 4.20 1.62
C LEU A 47 -1.10 4.93 2.95
N GLN A 48 -0.79 6.23 2.91
CA GLN A 48 -0.60 7.05 4.11
C GLN A 48 -1.90 7.12 4.92
N ASP A 49 -3.04 7.36 4.27
CA ASP A 49 -4.35 7.42 4.91
C ASP A 49 -4.73 6.08 5.54
N ILE A 50 -4.47 4.97 4.84
CA ILE A 50 -4.72 3.62 5.36
C ILE A 50 -3.86 3.37 6.60
N CYS A 51 -2.57 3.72 6.58
CA CYS A 51 -1.67 3.56 7.74
C CYS A 51 -2.20 4.31 8.96
N TYR A 52 -2.62 5.57 8.76
CA TYR A 52 -3.21 6.38 9.82
C TYR A 52 -4.51 5.75 10.35
N SER A 53 -5.40 5.30 9.45
CA SER A 53 -6.68 4.69 9.83
C SER A 53 -6.55 3.37 10.61
N GLN A 54 -5.45 2.63 10.40
CA GLN A 54 -5.18 1.35 11.06
C GLN A 54 -4.23 1.48 12.26
N ASP A 55 -3.89 2.70 12.67
CA ASP A 55 -2.97 3.01 13.79
C ASP A 55 -1.58 2.35 13.62
N VAL A 56 -1.09 2.29 12.37
CA VAL A 56 0.24 1.78 12.05
C VAL A 56 1.26 2.90 12.23
N VAL A 57 1.77 3.03 13.45
CA VAL A 57 2.74 4.06 13.83
C VAL A 57 4.19 3.60 13.77
N ARG A 58 4.42 2.28 13.72
CA ARG A 58 5.76 1.69 13.71
C ARG A 58 5.80 0.44 12.86
N GLN A 59 6.94 0.22 12.23
CA GLN A 59 7.24 -0.97 11.47
C GLN A 59 8.16 -1.89 12.29
N PRO A 60 7.70 -3.09 12.72
CA PRO A 60 8.56 -4.02 13.47
C PRO A 60 9.53 -4.83 12.60
N PHE A 61 9.34 -4.87 11.28
CA PHE A 61 10.18 -5.64 10.34
C PHE A 61 11.11 -4.74 9.54
N GLU A 62 12.25 -5.27 9.12
CA GLU A 62 13.21 -4.56 8.27
C GLU A 62 13.57 -5.48 7.09
N ALA A 63 13.75 -4.87 5.92
CA ALA A 63 14.26 -5.54 4.73
C ALA A 63 15.26 -4.62 4.05
N ASP A 64 16.21 -5.23 3.34
CA ASP A 64 17.17 -4.49 2.54
C ASP A 64 16.46 -3.77 1.40
N ASP A 65 16.81 -2.50 1.20
CA ASP A 65 16.27 -1.72 0.08
C ASP A 65 16.80 -2.28 -1.25
N VAL A 66 15.87 -2.62 -2.13
CA VAL A 66 16.15 -3.12 -3.49
C VAL A 66 16.85 -2.06 -4.34
N ASN A 67 16.73 -0.76 -3.99
CA ASN A 67 17.36 0.37 -4.68
C ASN A 67 17.17 0.33 -6.20
N ALA A 68 15.95 0.05 -6.64
CA ALA A 68 15.65 0.04 -8.08
C ALA A 68 15.75 1.45 -8.66
N GLU A 69 16.31 1.55 -9.87
CA GLU A 69 16.43 2.81 -10.59
C GLU A 69 15.05 3.37 -10.94
N THR A 70 14.95 4.71 -10.92
CA THR A 70 13.75 5.41 -11.40
C THR A 70 13.63 5.24 -12.91
N ILE A 71 12.41 5.00 -13.37
CA ILE A 71 12.07 4.81 -14.77
C ILE A 71 11.41 6.11 -15.26
N ASP A 72 12.09 6.84 -16.13
CA ASP A 72 11.71 8.19 -16.58
C ASP A 72 11.65 8.33 -18.13
N HIS A 73 11.72 7.22 -18.85
CA HIS A 73 11.72 7.22 -20.33
C HIS A 73 10.33 7.48 -20.95
N TRP A 74 9.29 7.70 -20.14
CA TRP A 74 7.94 8.01 -20.63
C TRP A 74 7.67 9.51 -20.60
N PRO A 75 6.95 10.05 -21.60
CA PRO A 75 6.78 11.50 -21.73
C PRO A 75 5.88 12.14 -20.66
N LEU A 76 5.05 11.34 -19.96
CA LEU A 76 4.03 11.86 -19.04
C LEU A 76 4.10 11.25 -17.63
N ILE A 77 4.82 10.15 -17.45
CA ILE A 77 4.80 9.36 -16.21
C ILE A 77 6.23 9.05 -15.80
N GLN A 78 6.60 9.47 -14.60
CA GLN A 78 7.79 8.98 -13.93
C GLN A 78 7.40 7.85 -12.98
N GLN A 79 8.04 6.70 -13.10
CA GLN A 79 7.82 5.56 -12.21
C GLN A 79 9.01 5.40 -11.27
N VAL A 80 8.73 5.42 -9.97
CA VAL A 80 9.72 5.11 -8.91
C VAL A 80 9.38 3.73 -8.34
N PRO A 81 10.07 2.64 -8.75
CA PRO A 81 9.66 1.28 -8.41
C PRO A 81 9.66 0.99 -6.90
N ASN A 82 10.59 1.57 -6.13
CA ASN A 82 10.66 1.39 -4.68
C ASN A 82 9.39 1.88 -3.95
N ARG A 83 8.67 2.85 -4.52
CA ARG A 83 7.40 3.35 -3.96
C ARG A 83 6.20 2.46 -4.32
N CYS A 84 6.35 1.51 -5.23
CA CYS A 84 5.27 0.65 -5.69
C CYS A 84 4.97 -0.49 -4.70
N ILE A 85 3.71 -0.63 -4.27
CA ILE A 85 3.25 -1.76 -3.45
C ILE A 85 2.75 -2.97 -4.25
N MET A 86 3.05 -3.02 -5.55
CA MET A 86 2.65 -4.10 -6.45
C MET A 86 1.14 -4.39 -6.47
N CYS A 87 0.31 -3.34 -6.40
CA CYS A 87 -1.15 -3.48 -6.39
C CYS A 87 -1.78 -3.79 -7.76
N GLU A 88 -0.98 -3.76 -8.83
CA GLU A 88 -1.38 -4.00 -10.23
C GLU A 88 -2.44 -3.03 -10.79
N LYS A 89 -2.84 -1.98 -10.07
CA LYS A 89 -3.85 -1.01 -10.54
C LYS A 89 -3.45 -0.38 -11.88
N CYS A 90 -2.19 0.00 -12.03
CA CYS A 90 -1.65 0.56 -13.27
C CYS A 90 -1.76 -0.42 -14.45
N VAL A 91 -1.32 -1.68 -14.26
CA VAL A 91 -1.34 -2.71 -15.30
C VAL A 91 -2.75 -3.06 -15.76
N LYS A 92 -3.75 -2.99 -14.87
CA LYS A 92 -5.15 -3.27 -15.20
C LYS A 92 -5.87 -2.11 -15.91
N THR A 93 -5.34 -0.90 -15.82
CA THR A 93 -5.94 0.31 -16.40
C THR A 93 -5.39 0.60 -17.79
N CYS A 94 -4.12 0.26 -18.04
CA CYS A 94 -3.46 0.37 -19.34
C CYS A 94 -3.93 -0.71 -20.31
#